data_AF-A0A5B8J4S0-F1
#
_entry.id   AF-A0A5B8J4S0-F1
#
_cell.length_a   1.000
_cell.length_b   1.000
_cell.length_c   1.000
_cell.angle_alpha   90.00
_cell.angle_beta   90.00
_cell.angle_gamma   90.00
#
_symmetry.space_group_name_H-M   'P 1'
#
loop_
_entity.id
_entity.type
_entity.pdbx_description
1 polymer ?
#
loop_
_entity_poly.entity_id
_entity_poly.type
_entity_poly.pdbx_seq_one_letter_code
_entity_poly.pdbx_strand_id
1 'polypeptide(L)' 'MPDQTDHAGTAALSICEALLLAMNDRKLLPEHEIVGVLRDAAASHENAVGTELETEKHRAVADLINAIIAGGNSVRRL' A
#
# COMPACT_ATOMS: atom_id res chain seq x y z
N MET A 1 14.44 13.50 14.53
CA MET A 1 14.92 12.10 14.57
C MET A 1 13.85 11.29 13.87
N PRO A 2 14.16 10.51 12.82
CA PRO A 2 13.14 9.64 12.23
C PRO A 2 12.73 8.64 13.31
N ASP A 3 11.43 8.53 13.56
CA ASP A 3 10.89 7.72 14.65
C ASP A 3 11.05 6.24 14.26
N GLN A 4 11.25 5.33 15.22
CA GLN A 4 11.36 3.88 14.92
C GLN A 4 10.14 3.36 14.13
N THR A 5 9.00 4.03 14.29
CA THR A 5 7.77 3.79 13.53
C THR A 5 7.96 4.01 12.02
N ASP A 6 8.78 4.98 11.60
CA ASP A 6 9.05 5.27 10.18
C ASP A 6 9.89 4.15 9.53
N HIS A 7 10.88 3.62 10.25
CA HIS A 7 11.71 2.53 9.74
C HIS A 7 10.93 1.20 9.65
N ALA A 8 10.11 0.91 10.66
CA ALA A 8 9.25 -0.28 10.63
C ALA A 8 8.20 -0.19 9.50
N GLY A 9 7.57 0.97 9.32
CA GLY A 9 6.64 1.22 8.22
C GLY A 9 7.28 1.11 6.84
N THR A 10 8.48 1.68 6.68
CA THR A 10 9.25 1.57 5.42
C THR A 10 9.63 0.12 5.12
N ALA A 11 10.09 -0.63 6.13
CA ALA A 11 10.43 -2.04 5.95
C ALA A 11 9.22 -2.90 5.57
N ALA A 12 8.07 -2.69 6.24
CA ALA A 12 6.83 -3.39 5.92
C ALA A 12 6.37 -3.09 4.48
N LEU A 13 6.44 -1.83 4.05
CA LEU A 13 6.09 -1.44 2.69
C LEU A 13 6.99 -2.13 1.65
N SER A 14 8.32 -2.08 1.84
CA SER A 14 9.27 -2.71 0.92
C SER A 14 9.09 -4.23 0.83
N ILE A 15 8.71 -4.90 1.93
CA ILE A 15 8.40 -6.33 1.92
C ILE A 15 7.13 -6.60 1.10
N CYS A 16 6.06 -5.82 1.32
CA CYS A 16 4.82 -5.97 0.57
C CYS A 16 5.01 -5.72 -0.93
N GLU A 17 5.79 -4.71 -1.32
CA GLU A 17 6.13 -4.44 -2.72
C GLU A 17 6.91 -5.59 -3.35
N ALA A 18 7.92 -6.12 -2.67
CA ALA A 18 8.69 -7.26 -3.16
C ALA A 18 7.83 -8.52 -3.35
N LEU A 19 6.86 -8.75 -2.46
CA LEU A 19 5.91 -9.86 -2.58
C LEU A 19 4.97 -9.68 -3.78
N LEU A 20 4.37 -8.50 -3.94
CA LEU A 20 3.50 -8.20 -5.08
C LEU A 20 4.23 -8.33 -6.41
N LEU A 21 5.48 -7.83 -6.49
CA LEU A 21 6.33 -7.99 -7.66
C LEU A 21 6.62 -9.46 -7.96
N ALA A 22 7.00 -10.24 -6.94
CA ALA A 22 7.27 -11.67 -7.11
C ALA A 22 6.02 -12.47 -7.55
N MET A 23 4.83 -12.09 -7.08
CA MET A 23 3.56 -12.68 -7.52
C MET A 23 3.23 -12.32 -8.97
N ASN A 24 3.50 -11.08 -9.39
CA ASN A 24 3.36 -10.64 -10.77
C ASN A 24 4.32 -11.38 -11.71
N ASP A 25 5.60 -11.44 -11.36
CA ASP A 25 6.65 -12.08 -12.18
C ASP A 25 6.40 -13.57 -12.39
N ARG A 26 5.83 -14.23 -11.38
CA ARG A 26 5.43 -15.65 -11.45
C ARG A 26 4.05 -15.86 -12.09
N LYS A 27 3.41 -14.79 -12.58
CA LYS A 27 2.05 -14.80 -13.17
C LYS A 27 0.98 -15.38 -12.24
N LEU A 28 1.19 -15.25 -10.93
CA LEU A 28 0.24 -15.67 -9.90
C LEU A 28 -0.88 -14.64 -9.70
N LEU A 29 -0.55 -13.36 -9.89
CA LEU A 29 -1.49 -12.24 -9.88
C LEU A 29 -1.11 -11.30 -11.04
N PRO A 30 -1.98 -11.11 -12.05
CA PRO A 30 -1.77 -10.08 -13.05
C PRO A 30 -1.83 -8.66 -12.44
N GLU A 31 -1.17 -7.69 -13.08
CA GLU A 31 -1.09 -6.29 -12.63
C GLU A 31 -2.45 -5.69 -12.21
N HIS A 32 -3.53 -5.97 -12.92
CA HIS A 32 -4.85 -5.43 -12.60
C HIS A 32 -5.44 -5.99 -11.29
N GLU A 33 -5.13 -7.23 -10.93
CA GLU A 33 -5.55 -7.80 -9.64
C GLU A 33 -4.73 -7.23 -8.49
N ILE A 34 -3.43 -6.97 -8.71
CA ILE A 34 -2.58 -6.27 -7.73
C ILE A 34 -3.11 -4.86 -7.46
N VAL A 35 -3.45 -4.11 -8.53
CA VAL A 35 -4.06 -2.79 -8.40
C VAL A 35 -5.43 -2.87 -7.72
N GLY A 36 -6.22 -3.92 -8.00
CA GLY A 36 -7.48 -4.19 -7.32
C GLY A 36 -7.31 -4.34 -5.82
N VAL A 37 -6.38 -5.20 -5.38
CA VAL A 37 -6.05 -5.40 -3.95
C VAL A 37 -5.64 -4.10 -3.27
N LEU A 38 -4.79 -3.29 -3.93
CA LEU A 38 -4.37 -2.01 -3.37
C LEU A 38 -5.54 -1.02 -3.25
N ARG A 39 -6.45 -0.98 -4.24
CA ARG A 39 -7.66 -0.14 -4.17
C ARG A 39 -8.60 -0.58 -3.06
N ASP A 40 -8.79 -1.88 -2.89
CA ASP A 40 -9.63 -2.42 -1.81
C ASP A 40 -9.04 -2.09 -0.43
N ALA A 41 -7.71 -2.15 -0.29
CA ALA A 41 -7.02 -1.71 0.92
C ALA A 41 -7.22 -0.20 1.17
N ALA A 42 -7.01 0.65 0.16
CA ALA A 42 -7.24 2.09 0.27
C ALA A 42 -8.68 2.39 0.69
N ALA A 43 -9.67 1.78 0.02
CA ALA A 43 -11.08 1.96 0.36
C ALA A 43 -11.40 1.48 1.79
N SER A 44 -10.80 0.39 2.26
CA SER A 44 -10.98 -0.10 3.63
C SER A 44 -10.47 0.91 4.66
N HIS A 45 -9.33 1.55 4.39
CA HIS A 45 -8.79 2.63 5.22
C HIS A 45 -9.62 3.92 5.12
N GLU A 46 -10.09 4.31 3.93
CA GLU A 46 -10.93 5.51 3.76
C GLU A 46 -12.27 5.44 4.49
N ASN A 47 -12.81 4.23 4.64
CA ASN A 47 -14.08 3.95 5.30
C ASN A 47 -13.93 3.44 6.74
N ALA A 48 -12.70 3.42 7.29
CA ALA A 48 -12.48 3.03 8.66
C ALA A 48 -13.15 4.01 9.63
N VAL A 49 -13.88 3.48 10.61
CA VAL A 49 -14.57 4.25 11.64
C VAL A 49 -13.81 4.10 12.95
N GLY A 50 -13.55 5.22 13.63
CA GLY A 50 -12.85 5.24 14.92
C GLY A 50 -12.88 6.65 15.52
N THR A 51 -11.98 6.89 16.48
CA THR A 51 -11.71 8.25 16.94
C THR A 51 -11.20 9.13 15.79
N GLU A 52 -11.24 10.45 15.97
CA GLU A 52 -10.73 11.39 14.98
C GLU A 52 -9.25 11.11 14.63
N LEU A 53 -8.42 10.86 15.65
CA LEU A 53 -7.01 10.50 15.48
C LEU A 53 -6.82 9.18 14.70
N GLU A 54 -7.65 8.17 14.95
CA GLU A 54 -7.59 6.90 14.21
C GLU A 54 -8.02 7.10 12.76
N THR A 55 -9.08 7.87 12.54
CA THR A 55 -9.61 8.18 11.20
C THR A 55 -8.58 8.96 10.37
N GLU A 56 -7.88 9.92 10.97
CA GLU A 56 -6.78 10.65 10.33
C GLU A 56 -5.63 9.72 9.94
N LYS A 57 -5.23 8.80 10.84
CA LYS A 57 -4.21 7.79 10.53
C LYS A 57 -4.64 6.88 9.38
N HIS A 58 -5.88 6.40 9.39
CA HIS A 58 -6.41 5.58 8.31
C HIS A 58 -6.44 6.35 6.99
N ARG A 59 -6.83 7.64 7.00
CA ARG A 59 -6.79 8.51 5.81
C ARG A 59 -5.37 8.65 5.25
N ALA A 60 -4.38 8.90 6.11
CA ALA A 60 -2.99 9.02 5.70
C ALA A 60 -2.46 7.71 5.05
N VAL A 61 -2.88 6.55 5.54
CA VAL A 61 -2.54 5.26 4.93
C VAL A 61 -3.21 5.11 3.55
N ALA A 62 -4.47 5.47 3.40
CA ALA A 62 -5.15 5.43 2.11
C ALA A 62 -4.47 6.35 1.07
N ASP A 63 -4.10 7.57 1.47
CA ASP A 63 -3.39 8.51 0.61
C ASP A 63 -2.04 7.95 0.13
N LEU A 64 -1.30 7.28 1.03
CA LEU A 64 -0.05 6.60 0.68
C LEU A 64 -0.26 5.48 -0.34
N ILE A 65 -1.29 4.65 -0.15
CA ILE A 65 -1.62 3.56 -1.09
C ILE A 65 -2.00 4.13 -2.47
N ASN A 66 -2.83 5.17 -2.50
CA ASN A 66 -3.21 5.86 -3.72
C ASN A 66 -1.99 6.46 -4.45
N ALA A 67 -1.03 7.01 -3.71
CA ALA A 67 0.23 7.50 -4.28
C ALA A 67 1.09 6.38 -4.89
N ILE A 68 1.14 5.19 -4.27
CA ILE A 68 1.85 4.02 -4.80
C ILE A 68 1.23 3.55 -6.13
N ILE A 69 -0.12 3.49 -6.19
CA ILE A 69 -0.86 3.15 -7.41
C ILE A 69 -0.56 4.18 -8.51
N ALA A 70 -0.65 5.48 -8.20
CA ALA A 70 -0.43 6.55 -9.16
C ALA A 70 1.02 6.62 -9.67
N GLY A 71 1.99 6.32 -8.81
CA GLY A 71 3.40 6.28 -9.15
C GLY A 71 3.81 5.05 -9.97
N GLY A 72 2.93 4.05 -10.14
CA GLY A 72 3.24 2.81 -10.85
C GLY A 72 4.32 1.94 -10.18
N ASN A 73 4.67 2.25 -8.92
CA ASN A 73 5.66 1.50 -8.14
C ASN A 73 5.15 0.13 -7.72
N SER A 74 3.84 -0.11 -7.73
CA SER A 74 3.23 -1.38 -7.34
C SER A 74 3.68 -2.57 -8.20
N VAL A 75 4.20 -2.33 -9.41
CA VAL A 75 4.60 -3.42 -10.34
C VAL A 75 5.91 -3.13 -11.10
N ARG A 76 6.47 -1.90 -11.02
CA ARG A 76 7.61 -1.38 -11.81
C ARG A 76 7.86 -2.08 -13.16
N ARG A 77 7.32 -1.49 -14.22
CA ARG A 77 7.70 -1.76 -15.61
C ARG A 77 9.21 -1.46 -15.82
N LEU A 78 9.88 -2.38 -16.52
CA LEU A 78 11.26 -2.30 -17.01
C LEU A 78 11.62 -0.95 -17.64
#